data_AF-A0A0F9A855-F1
#
_entry.id   AF-A0A0F9A855-F1
#
_cell.length_a   1.000
_cell.length_b   1.000
_cell.length_c   1.000
_cell.angle_alpha   90.00
_cell.angle_beta   90.00
_cell.angle_gamma   90.00
#
_symmetry.space_group_name_H-M   'P 1'
#
loop_
_entity.id
_entity.type
_entity.pdbx_description
1 polymer ?
#
loop_
_entity_poly.entity_id
_entity_poly.type
_entity_poly.pdbx_seq_one_letter_code
_entity_poly.pdbx_strand_id
1 'polypeptide(L)' 'GEEIFIGPTLLWSIRNIMIKGGIQFPVWQDLNGNQKRDFRSLLAVEYHF' A
#
# COMPACT_ATOMS: atom_id res chain seq x y z
N GLY A 1 -18.02 3.57 -4.62
CA GLY A 1 -18.02 2.30 -3.88
C GLY A 1 -16.77 2.23 -3.06
N GLU A 2 -16.83 1.42 -2.03
CA GLU A 2 -15.81 1.33 -1.00
C GLU A 2 -14.97 0.08 -1.25
N GLU A 3 -13.66 0.24 -1.17
CA GLU A 3 -12.69 -0.83 -1.39
C GLU A 3 -11.79 -0.94 -0.17
N ILE A 4 -11.76 -2.13 0.42
CA ILE A 4 -10.92 -2.42 1.57
C ILE A 4 -9.67 -3.15 1.05
N PHE A 5 -8.53 -2.48 1.23
CA PHE A 5 -7.21 -3.03 0.92
C PHE A 5 -6.51 -3.44 2.19
N ILE A 6 -5.97 -4.66 2.21
CA ILE A 6 -5.10 -5.12 3.30
C ILE A 6 -3.78 -5.62 2.71
N GLY A 7 -2.71 -5.46 3.45
CA GLY A 7 -1.47 -6.14 3.12
C GLY A 7 -0.30 -5.67 3.97
N PRO A 8 0.80 -6.45 3.94
CA PRO A 8 1.96 -6.16 4.75
C PRO A 8 2.65 -4.87 4.28
N THR A 9 3.08 -4.09 5.27
CA THR A 9 3.95 -2.92 5.08
C THR A 9 5.27 -3.16 5.81
N LEU A 10 6.36 -2.81 5.14
CA LEU A 10 7.71 -2.83 5.66
C LEU A 10 8.16 -1.39 5.88
N LEU A 11 8.56 -1.09 7.11
CA LEU A 11 9.10 0.20 7.49
C LEU A 11 10.54 -0.02 7.96
N TRP A 12 11.49 0.58 7.27
CA TRP A 12 12.89 0.51 7.62
C TRP A 12 13.40 1.92 7.88
N SER A 13 13.82 2.21 9.10
CA SER A 13 14.40 3.49 9.47
C SER A 13 15.87 3.33 9.82
N ILE A 14 16.74 4.14 9.21
CA ILE A 14 18.17 4.18 9.47
C ILE A 14 18.65 5.63 9.54
N ARG A 15 19.00 6.09 10.76
CA ARG A 15 19.52 7.44 11.08
C ARG A 15 18.65 8.58 10.56
N ASN A 16 18.82 8.92 9.29
CA ASN A 16 18.22 10.04 8.57
C ASN A 16 17.39 9.58 7.37
N ILE A 17 17.27 8.27 7.15
CA ILE A 17 16.61 7.67 5.99
C ILE A 17 15.52 6.75 6.48
N MET A 18 14.31 6.92 5.95
CA MET A 18 13.20 6.00 6.16
C MET A 18 12.75 5.45 4.81
N ILE A 19 12.68 4.13 4.72
CA ILE A 19 12.19 3.41 3.57
C ILE A 19 10.86 2.78 3.96
N LYS A 20 9.81 3.10 3.22
CA LYS A 20 8.48 2.53 3.37
C LYS A 20 8.19 1.68 2.13
N GLY A 21 8.02 0.38 2.33
CA GLY A 21 7.57 -0.55 1.31
C GLY A 21 6.23 -1.16 1.71
N GLY A 22 5.39 -1.51 0.75
CA GLY A 22 4.13 -2.19 1.07
C GLY A 22 3.49 -2.81 -0.16
N ILE A 23 2.75 -3.88 0.07
CA ILE A 23 1.86 -4.48 -0.92
C ILE A 23 0.46 -4.49 -0.33
N GLN A 24 -0.54 -4.17 -1.14
CA GLN A 24 -1.93 -4.02 -0.74
C GLN A 24 -2.80 -4.80 -1.71
N PHE A 25 -3.64 -5.68 -1.14
CA PHE A 25 -4.56 -6.54 -1.86
C PHE A 25 -6.00 -6.16 -1.54
N PRO A 26 -6.89 -6.08 -2.55
CA PRO A 26 -8.30 -5.83 -2.33
C PRO A 26 -8.99 -7.09 -1.77
N VAL A 27 -9.53 -6.98 -0.56
CA VAL A 27 -10.26 -8.09 0.10
C VAL A 27 -11.76 -7.94 -0.05
N TRP A 28 -12.24 -6.70 -0.06
CA TRP A 28 -13.64 -6.37 -0.25
C TRP A 28 -13.78 -5.19 -1.20
N GLN A 29 -14.70 -5.33 -2.14
CA GLN A 29 -14.94 -4.36 -3.21
C GLN A 29 -16.45 -4.31 -3.42
N ASP A 30 -17.11 -3.33 -2.82
CA ASP A 30 -18.54 -3.06 -3.07
C ASP A 30 -18.66 -1.93 -4.08
N LEU A 31 -18.46 -2.32 -5.34
CA LEU A 31 -18.64 -1.49 -6.51
C LEU A 31 -19.59 -2.24 -7.43
N ASN A 32 -20.74 -1.63 -7.72
CA ASN A 32 -21.78 -2.07 -8.66
C ASN A 32 -21.25 -2.24 -10.10
N GLY A 33 -20.33 -3.18 -10.34
CA GLY A 33 -19.72 -3.40 -11.63
C GLY A 33 -18.45 -4.26 -11.58
N ASN A 34 -18.22 -4.99 -12.67
CA ASN A 34 -17.09 -5.88 -12.90
C ASN A 34 -15.76 -5.09 -13.00
N GLN A 35 -15.19 -4.68 -11.88
CA GLN A 35 -13.85 -4.10 -11.83
C GLN A 35 -12.83 -5.16 -11.42
N LYS A 36 -11.75 -5.21 -12.21
CA LYS A 36 -10.61 -6.10 -11.97
C LYS A 36 -10.04 -5.80 -10.58
N ARG A 37 -9.64 -6.85 -9.87
CA ARG A 37 -8.91 -6.72 -8.59
C ARG A 37 -7.61 -5.98 -8.83
N ASP A 38 -7.57 -4.71 -8.44
CA ASP A 38 -6.39 -3.86 -8.60
C ASP A 38 -5.39 -4.15 -7.48
N PHE A 39 -4.20 -4.62 -7.87
CA PHE A 39 -3.08 -4.81 -6.97
C PHE A 39 -2.34 -3.47 -6.78
N ARG A 40 -2.07 -3.09 -5.54
CA ARG A 40 -1.34 -1.86 -5.22
C ARG A 40 -0.03 -2.19 -4.53
N SER A 41 1.06 -1.59 -4.99
CA SER A 41 2.35 -1.60 -4.29
C SER A 41 2.78 -0.16 -3.98
N LEU A 42 3.41 0.02 -2.83
CA LEU A 42 3.91 1.30 -2.36
C LEU A 42 5.39 1.18 -2.05
N LEU A 43 6.18 2.12 -2.58
CA LEU A 43 7.60 2.29 -2.29
C LEU A 43 7.84 3.79 -2.12
N ALA A 44 8.24 4.19 -0.92
CA ALA A 44 8.57 5.56 -0.58
C ALA A 44 9.89 5.61 0.19
N VAL A 45 10.68 6.64 -0.07
CA VAL A 45 11.93 6.93 0.64
C VAL A 45 11.82 8.35 1.16
N GLU A 46 11.94 8.51 2.46
CA GLU A 46 11.92 9.79 3.15
C GLU A 46 13.30 10.03 3.75
N TYR A 47 13.92 11.15 3.39
CA TYR A 47 15.20 11.59 3.95
C TYR A 47 14.95 12.79 4.87
N HIS A 48 15.37 12.68 6.12
CA HIS A 48 15.35 13.77 7.09
C HIS A 48 16.73 14.44 7.11
N PHE A 49 16.79 15.68 6.61
CA PHE A 49 18.01 16.51 6.55
C PHE A 49 18.27 17.21 7.88
#